data_AF-A0A1C4CFA7-F1
#
_entry.id   AF-A0A1C4CFA7-F1
#
_cell.length_a   1.000
_cell.length_b   1.000
_cell.length_c   1.000
_cell.angle_alpha   90.00
_cell.angle_beta   90.00
_cell.angle_gamma   90.00
#
_symmetry.space_group_name_H-M   'P 1'
#
loop_
_entity.id
_entity.type
_entity.pdbx_description
1 polymer ?
#
loop_
_entity_poly.entity_id
_entity_poly.type
_entity_poly.pdbx_seq_one_letter_code
_entity_poly.pdbx_strand_id
1 'polypeptide(L)'
;MGGYITPTKKGEMAIGTLISWKQTSTMNDVDYYFIFTFEAEIEGKKKAYNAAAVVKVADISKLKKSLPVTFKYTGNPPDKLAVIDVVYDPQ
;
A
#
# COMPACT_ATOMS: atom_id res chain seq x y z
N MET A 1 -0.08 16.62 37.84
CA MET A 1 -0.72 15.69 36.89
C MET A 1 -1.00 16.46 35.62
N GLY A 2 -0.40 16.10 34.49
CA GLY A 2 -0.62 16.86 33.25
C GLY A 2 -0.07 16.13 32.04
N GLY A 3 -0.99 15.56 31.26
CA GLY A 3 -0.81 15.23 29.86
C GLY A 3 0.00 13.98 29.54
N TYR A 4 -0.65 12.81 29.53
CA TYR A 4 -0.23 11.79 28.57
C TYR A 4 -0.52 12.33 27.18
N ILE A 5 0.48 12.91 26.52
CA ILE A 5 0.44 13.04 25.06
C ILE A 5 0.46 11.62 24.51
N THR A 6 -0.70 11.06 24.19
CA THR A 6 -0.73 9.89 23.32
C THR A 6 -0.20 10.37 21.97
N PRO A 7 0.98 9.95 21.49
CA PRO A 7 1.34 10.25 20.13
C PRO A 7 0.33 9.49 19.27
N THR A 8 -0.64 10.21 18.70
CA THR A 8 -1.44 9.71 17.59
C THR A 8 -0.45 9.18 16.58
N LYS A 9 -0.35 7.85 16.42
CA LYS A 9 0.45 7.20 15.36
C LYS A 9 -0.09 7.71 14.02
N LYS A 10 0.40 8.86 13.56
CA LYS A 10 0.06 9.46 12.30
C LYS A 10 0.77 8.59 11.27
N GLY A 11 0.04 7.70 10.58
CA GLY A 11 0.66 6.78 9.64
C GLY A 11 1.49 7.53 8.60
N GLU A 12 2.71 7.04 8.38
CA GLU A 12 3.67 7.57 7.42
C GLU A 12 3.34 7.04 6.02
N MET A 13 3.80 7.76 5.00
CA MET A 13 3.61 7.38 3.60
C MET A 13 4.97 7.14 2.96
N ALA A 14 5.06 6.09 2.16
CA ALA A 14 6.24 5.75 1.39
C ALA A 14 5.84 5.23 0.01
N ILE A 15 6.83 5.15 -0.87
CA ILE A 15 6.68 4.64 -2.23
C ILE A 15 7.36 3.28 -2.32
N GLY A 16 6.73 2.36 -3.02
CA GLY A 16 7.28 1.06 -3.36
C GLY A 16 7.10 0.75 -4.84
N THR A 17 7.59 -0.42 -5.22
CA THR A 17 7.57 -0.91 -6.60
C THR A 17 6.79 -2.22 -6.64
N LEU A 18 5.70 -2.25 -7.41
CA LEU A 18 4.80 -3.41 -7.52
C LEU A 18 5.53 -4.63 -8.13
N ILE A 19 5.46 -5.77 -7.45
CA ILE A 19 6.04 -7.04 -7.91
C ILE A 19 4.97 -7.97 -8.45
N SER A 20 3.84 -8.07 -7.73
CA SER A 20 2.70 -8.89 -8.11
C SER A 20 1.44 -8.42 -7.38
N TRP A 21 0.29 -8.89 -7.87
CA TRP A 21 -1.01 -8.62 -7.26
C TRP A 21 -1.87 -9.87 -7.33
N LYS A 22 -2.71 -10.06 -6.32
CA LYS A 22 -3.71 -11.14 -6.28
C LYS A 22 -5.06 -10.53 -5.97
N GLN A 23 -6.02 -10.72 -6.88
CA GLN A 23 -7.41 -10.34 -6.63
C GLN A 23 -7.97 -11.21 -5.50
N THR A 24 -8.67 -10.59 -4.56
CA THR A 24 -9.41 -11.31 -3.52
C THR A 24 -10.84 -11.60 -4.00
N SER A 25 -11.55 -12.46 -3.26
CA SER A 25 -12.98 -12.72 -3.50
C SER A 25 -13.90 -11.60 -2.98
N THR A 26 -13.34 -10.58 -2.34
CA THR A 26 -14.11 -9.48 -1.72
C THR A 26 -14.21 -8.31 -2.70
N MET A 27 -15.42 -7.84 -2.96
CA MET A 27 -15.70 -6.61 -3.72
C MET A 27 -16.28 -5.56 -2.78
N ASN A 28 -15.99 -4.28 -3.03
CA ASN A 28 -16.70 -3.16 -2.44
C ASN A 28 -17.42 -2.40 -3.55
N ASP A 29 -18.73 -2.64 -3.66
CA ASP A 29 -19.56 -2.12 -4.75
C ASP A 29 -19.03 -2.55 -6.14
N VAL A 30 -18.32 -1.67 -6.84
CA VAL A 30 -17.72 -1.94 -8.16
C VAL A 30 -16.22 -2.17 -8.11
N ASP A 31 -15.56 -1.96 -6.97
CA ASP A 31 -14.10 -2.07 -6.83
C ASP A 31 -13.69 -3.45 -6.28
N TYR A 32 -12.57 -3.95 -6.79
CA TYR A 32 -11.98 -5.21 -6.31
C TYR A 32 -10.90 -4.93 -5.28
N TYR A 33 -10.94 -5.65 -4.16
CA TYR A 33 -9.80 -5.69 -3.25
C TYR A 33 -8.73 -6.62 -3.82
N PHE A 34 -7.50 -6.11 -3.87
CA PHE A 34 -6.30 -6.87 -4.18
C PHE A 34 -5.39 -6.95 -2.97
N ILE A 35 -4.59 -8.02 -2.92
CA ILE A 35 -3.36 -8.04 -2.13
C ILE A 35 -2.22 -7.73 -3.08
N PHE A 36 -1.55 -6.61 -2.86
CA PHE A 36 -0.37 -6.21 -3.61
C PHE A 36 0.87 -6.69 -2.87
N THR A 37 1.80 -7.30 -3.60
CA THR A 37 3.16 -7.55 -3.15
C THR A 37 4.07 -6.54 -3.84
N PHE A 38 4.80 -5.75 -3.06
CA PHE A 38 5.69 -4.71 -3.58
C PHE A 38 6.98 -4.63 -2.77
N GLU A 39 8.05 -4.18 -3.40
CA GLU A 39 9.31 -3.86 -2.73
C GLU A 39 9.29 -2.40 -2.28
N ALA A 40 9.68 -2.15 -1.03
CA ALA A 40 9.89 -0.79 -0.54
C ALA A 40 11.06 -0.75 0.44
N GLU A 41 11.61 0.44 0.63
CA GLU A 41 12.60 0.71 1.66
C GLU A 41 11.94 1.49 2.79
N ILE A 42 11.92 0.92 3.99
CA ILE A 42 11.46 1.60 5.20
C ILE A 42 12.64 1.56 6.17
N GLU A 43 13.05 2.74 6.64
CA GLU A 43 14.20 2.92 7.54
C GLU A 43 15.49 2.20 7.09
N GLY A 44 15.87 2.35 5.82
CA GLY A 44 17.10 1.77 5.28
C GLY A 44 17.04 0.27 5.01
N LYS A 45 15.88 -0.38 5.22
CA LYS A 45 15.68 -1.81 4.95
C LYS A 45 14.76 -2.01 3.77
N LYS A 46 15.35 -2.41 2.65
CA LYS A 46 14.61 -2.87 1.48
C LYS A 46 14.06 -4.27 1.73
N LYS A 47 12.74 -4.43 1.63
CA LYS A 47 12.06 -5.74 1.69
C LYS A 47 10.76 -5.74 0.91
N ALA A 48 10.23 -6.93 0.67
CA ALA A 48 8.90 -7.10 0.09
C ALA A 48 7.81 -6.99 1.19
N TYR A 49 6.73 -6.29 0.87
CA TYR A 49 5.56 -6.10 1.72
C TYR A 49 4.32 -6.59 1.00
N ASN A 50 3.34 -7.05 1.80
CA ASN A 50 2.00 -7.34 1.32
C ASN A 50 1.03 -6.34 1.95
N ALA A 51 0.21 -5.70 1.13
CA ALA A 51 -0.82 -4.80 1.63
C ALA A 51 -2.09 -4.89 0.80
N ALA A 52 -3.22 -4.60 1.43
CA ALA A 52 -4.48 -4.45 0.72
C ALA A 52 -4.44 -3.20 -0.16
N ALA A 53 -5.00 -3.32 -1.36
CA ALA A 53 -5.19 -2.26 -2.33
C ALA A 53 -6.64 -2.32 -2.84
N VAL A 54 -7.25 -1.17 -3.06
CA VAL A 54 -8.52 -1.06 -3.79
C VAL A 54 -8.18 -0.63 -5.21
N VAL A 55 -8.58 -1.42 -6.19
CA VAL A 55 -8.33 -1.12 -7.61
C VAL A 55 -9.67 -1.01 -8.34
N LYS A 56 -9.86 0.09 -9.04
CA LYS A 56 -11.02 0.32 -9.90
C LYS A 56 -11.00 -0.67 -11.06
N VAL A 57 -12.16 -1.19 -11.44
CA VAL A 57 -12.30 -2.15 -12.55
C VAL A 57 -11.66 -1.65 -13.85
N ALA A 58 -11.82 -0.36 -14.15
CA ALA A 58 -11.24 0.26 -15.35
C ALA A 58 -9.70 0.26 -15.37
N ASP A 59 -9.05 0.13 -14.22
CA ASP A 59 -7.59 0.18 -14.08
C ASP A 59 -6.96 -1.20 -13.85
N ILE A 60 -7.76 -2.25 -13.65
CA ILE A 60 -7.25 -3.63 -13.45
C ILE A 60 -6.39 -4.08 -14.65
N SER A 61 -6.82 -3.78 -15.88
CA SER A 61 -6.08 -4.14 -17.10
C SER A 61 -4.76 -3.38 -17.26
N LYS A 62 -4.55 -2.30 -16.52
CA LYS A 62 -3.34 -1.48 -16.54
C LYS A 62 -2.29 -1.95 -15.53
N LEU A 63 -2.65 -2.86 -14.61
CA LEU A 63 -1.71 -3.40 -13.63
C LEU A 63 -0.57 -4.14 -14.33
N LYS A 64 0.66 -3.70 -14.06
CA LYS A 64 1.89 -4.31 -14.55
C LYS A 64 2.93 -4.33 -13.44
N LYS A 65 3.93 -5.19 -13.59
CA LYS A 65 5.09 -5.17 -12.67
C LYS A 65 5.83 -3.84 -12.81
N SER A 66 6.55 -3.48 -11.76
CA SER A 66 7.34 -2.25 -11.67
C SER A 66 6.55 -0.94 -11.64
N LEU A 67 5.22 -0.99 -11.47
CA LEU A 67 4.43 0.21 -11.21
C LEU A 67 4.81 0.81 -9.84
N PRO A 68 5.00 2.14 -9.75
CA PRO A 68 5.11 2.82 -8.48
C PRO A 68 3.80 2.70 -7.70
N VAL A 69 3.90 2.36 -6.41
CA VAL A 69 2.76 2.29 -5.49
C VAL A 69 3.02 3.18 -4.30
N THR A 70 2.05 3.99 -3.93
CA THR A 70 2.10 4.77 -2.68
C THR A 70 1.34 4.00 -1.62
N PHE A 71 1.97 3.79 -0.48
CA PHE A 71 1.37 3.07 0.63
C PHE A 71 1.53 3.85 1.93
N LYS A 72 0.57 3.63 2.84
CA LYS A 72 0.60 4.16 4.20
C LYS A 72 0.94 3.03 5.16
N TYR A 73 1.83 3.30 6.11
CA TYR A 73 2.20 2.36 7.16
C TYR A 73 2.16 3.00 8.55
N THR A 74 1.97 2.18 9.58
CA THR A 74 2.14 2.60 10.98
C THR A 74 3.11 1.66 11.68
N GLY A 75 3.84 2.19 12.67
CA GLY A 75 4.75 1.39 13.50
C GLY A 75 6.07 1.03 12.84
N ASN A 76 6.99 0.55 13.66
CA ASN A 76 8.29 0.04 13.26
C ASN A 76 8.66 -1.21 14.10
N PRO A 77 8.73 -2.42 13.50
CA PRO A 77 8.38 -2.72 12.11
C PRO A 77 6.89 -2.45 11.83
N PRO A 78 6.49 -2.27 10.55
CA PRO A 78 5.12 -1.90 10.22
C PRO A 78 4.08 -2.87 10.78
N ASP A 79 3.14 -2.37 11.58
CA ASP A 79 2.03 -3.13 12.17
C ASP A 79 0.76 -3.08 11.31
N LYS A 80 0.57 -1.99 10.54
CA LYS A 80 -0.49 -1.84 9.55
C LYS A 80 0.06 -1.24 8.27
N LEU A 81 -0.47 -1.71 7.14
CA LEU A 81 -0.02 -1.33 5.81
C LEU A 81 -1.20 -1.36 4.84
N ALA A 82 -1.35 -0.31 4.04
CA ALA A 82 -2.37 -0.21 2.99
C ALA A 82 -1.81 0.56 1.79
N VAL A 83 -2.04 0.05 0.58
CA VAL A 83 -1.78 0.80 -0.64
C VAL A 83 -2.88 1.85 -0.79
N ILE A 84 -2.49 3.09 -0.99
CA ILE A 84 -3.43 4.22 -1.14
C ILE A 84 -3.47 4.76 -2.57
N ASP A 85 -2.45 4.48 -3.38
CA ASP A 85 -2.40 4.90 -4.78
C ASP A 85 -1.48 4.01 -5.63
N VAL A 86 -1.77 3.94 -6.94
CA VAL A 86 -1.01 3.20 -7.94
C VAL A 86 -0.80 4.11 -9.15
N VAL A 87 0.45 4.39 -9.50
CA VAL A 87 0.78 5.29 -10.62
C VAL A 87 0.85 4.48 -11.91
N TYR A 88 -0.25 4.44 -12.67
CA TYR A 88 -0.36 3.64 -13.90
C TYR A 88 0.41 4.22 -15.09
N ASP A 89 0.46 5.55 -15.18
CA ASP A 89 1.12 6.32 -16.25
C ASP A 89 2.13 7.29 -15.61
N PRO A 90 3.38 6.86 -15.36
CA PRO A 90 4.43 7.79 -14.96
C PRO A 90 4.74 8.72 -16.15
N GLN A 91 4.47 10.02 -15.97
CA GLN A 91 4.84 11.07 -16.94
C GLN A 91 6.35 11.19 -17.11
#